data_AF-A0A5B7JAN5-F1
#
_entry.id   AF-A0A5B7JAN5-F1
#
_cell.length_a   1.000
_cell.length_b   1.000
_cell.length_c   1.000
_cell.angle_alpha   90.00
_cell.angle_beta   90.00
_cell.angle_gamma   90.00
#
_symmetry.space_group_name_H-M   'P 1'
#
loop_
_entity.id
_entity.type
_entity.pdbx_description
1 polymer ?
#
loop_
_entity_poly.entity_id
_entity_poly.type
_entity_poly.pdbx_seq_one_letter_code
_entity_poly.pdbx_strand_id
1 'polypeptide(L)'
;MCVPPKVNIRSGRLTTIRYHSLSVVGPKPYNSLPRYLLNSTNVSVETFKSRLNKFLKFVPDEPSLDHYRTPAHTNSIDDQLRYLKNDGIPIQEEEEASLCPGSP
;
A
#
# COMPACT_ATOMS: atom_id res chain seq x y z
N MET A 1 -19.19 4.52 6.30
CA MET A 1 -18.66 5.09 5.03
C MET A 1 -18.85 6.59 5.05
N CYS A 2 -17.84 7.37 4.71
CA CYS A 2 -17.94 8.83 4.61
C CYS A 2 -18.77 9.20 3.36
N VAL A 3 -19.85 9.96 3.52
CA VAL A 3 -20.68 10.41 2.39
C VAL A 3 -20.12 11.77 1.92
N PRO A 4 -19.59 11.87 0.69
CA PRO A 4 -19.07 13.14 0.19
C PRO A 4 -20.20 14.18 0.08
N PRO A 5 -19.97 15.44 0.47
CA PRO A 5 -20.98 16.48 0.40
C PRO A 5 -21.47 16.68 -1.05
N LYS A 6 -22.77 16.95 -1.21
CA LYS A 6 -23.37 17.27 -2.51
C LYS A 6 -22.96 18.69 -2.91
N VAL A 7 -21.97 18.79 -3.78
CA VAL A 7 -21.50 20.05 -4.36
C VAL A 7 -22.03 20.22 -5.78
N ASN A 8 -22.59 21.39 -6.09
CA ASN A 8 -23.03 21.76 -7.44
C ASN A 8 -21.80 22.20 -8.25
N ILE A 9 -21.07 21.21 -8.78
CA ILE A 9 -19.82 21.45 -9.49
C ILE A 9 -20.11 21.73 -10.96
N ARG A 10 -19.81 22.96 -11.42
CA ARG A 10 -19.83 23.34 -12.84
C ARG A 10 -18.47 23.28 -13.52
N SER A 11 -17.38 23.08 -12.76
CA SER A 11 -16.00 23.10 -13.26
C SER A 11 -15.37 21.71 -13.25
N GLY A 12 -14.81 21.29 -14.38
CA GLY A 12 -14.16 19.99 -14.54
C GLY A 12 -13.01 19.74 -13.55
N ARG A 13 -12.32 20.79 -13.11
CA ARG A 13 -11.22 20.66 -12.14
C ARG A 13 -11.71 20.23 -10.76
N LEU A 14 -12.87 20.74 -10.33
CA LEU A 14 -13.48 20.39 -9.04
C LEU A 14 -14.08 18.99 -9.07
N THR A 15 -14.57 18.51 -10.22
CA THR A 15 -14.98 17.11 -10.37
C THR A 15 -13.80 16.16 -10.24
N THR A 16 -12.66 16.49 -10.87
CA THR A 16 -11.43 15.70 -10.76
C THR A 16 -10.97 15.60 -9.30
N ILE A 17 -10.90 16.74 -8.60
CA ILE A 17 -10.52 16.74 -7.17
C ILE A 17 -11.47 15.89 -6.33
N ARG A 18 -12.79 15.96 -6.59
CA ARG A 18 -13.78 15.15 -5.87
C ARG A 18 -13.57 13.65 -6.13
N TYR A 19 -13.39 13.24 -7.37
CA TYR A 19 -13.18 11.83 -7.71
C TYR A 19 -11.88 11.28 -7.18
N HIS A 20 -10.83 12.09 -7.06
CA HIS A 20 -9.54 11.70 -6.48
C HIS A 20 -9.45 11.94 -4.97
N SER A 21 -10.54 12.33 -4.30
CA SER A 21 -10.56 12.52 -2.85
C SER A 21 -10.58 11.19 -2.09
N LEU A 22 -10.03 11.16 -0.88
CA LEU A 22 -9.99 9.97 -0.01
C LEU A 22 -11.39 9.42 0.32
N SER A 23 -12.41 10.28 0.30
CA SER A 23 -13.80 9.89 0.51
C SER A 23 -14.39 9.08 -0.67
N VAL A 24 -13.82 9.20 -1.87
CA VAL A 24 -14.28 8.54 -3.09
C VAL A 24 -13.32 7.42 -3.51
N VAL A 25 -12.02 7.72 -3.55
CA VAL A 25 -10.95 6.73 -3.72
C VAL A 25 -10.36 6.50 -2.35
N GLY A 26 -10.91 5.52 -1.64
CA GLY A 26 -10.34 5.09 -0.37
C GLY A 26 -8.88 4.65 -0.55
N PRO A 27 -8.04 4.78 0.49
CA PRO A 27 -6.74 4.14 0.46
C PRO A 27 -6.99 2.65 0.25
N LYS A 28 -6.27 2.03 -0.68
CA LYS A 28 -6.37 0.59 -0.99
C LYS A 28 -5.22 -0.21 -0.35
N PRO A 29 -4.83 0.03 0.93
CA PRO A 29 -3.61 -0.56 1.47
C PRO A 29 -3.69 -2.08 1.39
N TYR A 30 -4.84 -2.67 1.74
CA TYR A 30 -5.07 -4.11 1.66
C TYR A 30 -4.94 -4.70 0.25
N ASN A 31 -5.33 -3.99 -0.81
CA ASN A 31 -5.21 -4.53 -2.18
C ASN A 31 -3.79 -4.42 -2.73
N SER A 32 -2.93 -3.66 -2.06
CA SER A 32 -1.53 -3.45 -2.43
C SER A 32 -0.56 -4.30 -1.59
N LEU A 33 -1.06 -4.99 -0.56
CA LEU A 33 -0.21 -5.87 0.25
C LEU A 33 0.09 -7.17 -0.49
N PRO A 34 1.30 -7.74 -0.29
CA PRO A 34 1.65 -9.08 -0.74
C PRO A 34 0.67 -10.14 -0.26
N ARG A 35 0.47 -11.18 -1.09
CA ARG A 35 -0.44 -12.29 -0.78
C ARG A 35 -0.06 -13.02 0.52
N TYR A 36 1.23 -13.11 0.85
CA TYR A 36 1.69 -13.77 2.07
C TYR A 36 1.27 -13.01 3.35
N LEU A 37 1.13 -11.69 3.29
CA LEU A 37 0.58 -10.88 4.38
C LEU A 37 -0.94 -11.01 4.45
N LEU A 38 -1.62 -10.95 3.31
CA LEU A 38 -3.09 -11.04 3.24
C LEU A 38 -3.63 -12.40 3.66
N ASN A 39 -2.96 -13.47 3.25
CA ASN A 39 -3.37 -14.84 3.54
C ASN A 39 -2.86 -15.33 4.90
N SER A 40 -2.26 -14.47 5.71
CA SER A 40 -1.81 -14.84 7.05
C SER A 40 -3.01 -15.00 7.99
N THR A 41 -3.42 -16.25 8.18
CA THR A 41 -4.46 -16.64 9.15
C THR A 41 -3.82 -17.28 10.38
N ASN A 42 -4.47 -17.18 11.55
CA ASN A 42 -3.99 -17.75 12.82
C ASN A 42 -2.62 -17.24 13.29
N VAL A 43 -2.25 -16.01 12.90
CA VAL A 43 -1.05 -15.32 13.40
C VAL A 43 -1.42 -14.31 14.48
N SER A 44 -0.52 -14.11 15.45
CA SER A 44 -0.69 -13.05 16.43
C SER A 44 -0.62 -11.67 15.76
N VAL A 45 -1.24 -10.67 16.40
CA VAL A 45 -1.18 -9.28 15.94
C VAL A 45 0.27 -8.78 15.87
N GLU A 46 1.12 -9.18 16.81
CA GLU A 46 2.54 -8.80 16.80
C GLU A 46 3.29 -9.41 15.62
N THR A 47 3.04 -10.69 15.32
CA THR A 47 3.66 -11.37 14.17
C THR A 47 3.21 -10.71 12.87
N PHE A 48 1.92 -10.40 12.73
CA PHE A 48 1.41 -9.67 11.57
C PHE A 48 2.06 -8.29 11.43
N LYS A 49 2.11 -7.50 12.52
CA LYS A 49 2.77 -6.18 12.53
C LYS A 49 4.24 -6.25 12.17
N SER A 50 4.97 -7.25 12.69
CA SER A 50 6.38 -7.46 12.38
C SER A 50 6.59 -7.73 10.88
N ARG A 51 5.79 -8.64 10.30
CA ARG A 51 5.85 -8.95 8.86
C ARG A 51 5.45 -7.76 7.98
N LEU A 52 4.44 -7.00 8.39
CA LEU A 52 4.03 -5.76 7.72
C LEU A 52 5.16 -4.71 7.77
N ASN A 53 5.78 -4.51 8.94
CA ASN A 53 6.91 -3.58 9.08
C ASN A 53 8.10 -4.00 8.23
N LYS A 54 8.41 -5.30 8.15
CA LYS A 54 9.44 -5.81 7.23
C LYS A 54 9.12 -5.42 5.78
N PHE A 55 7.88 -5.63 5.34
CA PHE A 55 7.45 -5.26 3.98
C PHE A 55 7.53 -3.75 3.72
N LEU A 56 7.00 -2.94 4.63
CA LEU A 56 6.95 -1.48 4.47
C LEU A 56 8.33 -0.83 4.46
N LYS A 57 9.36 -1.45 5.04
CA LYS A 57 10.75 -0.96 4.92
C LYS A 57 11.26 -0.89 3.48
N PHE A 58 10.71 -1.69 2.58
CA PHE A 58 11.10 -1.69 1.17
C PHE A 58 10.30 -0.68 0.33
N VAL A 59 9.25 -0.08 0.90
CA VAL A 59 8.38 0.88 0.24
C VAL A 59 8.92 2.29 0.55
N PRO A 60 9.44 3.04 -0.44
CA PRO A 60 10.06 4.34 -0.20
C PRO A 60 9.05 5.40 0.25
N ASP A 61 9.02 5.75 1.53
CA ASP A 61 8.07 6.73 2.11
C ASP A 61 8.48 8.20 1.91
N GLU A 62 9.55 8.46 1.16
CA GLU A 62 10.04 9.82 0.96
C GLU A 62 9.18 10.57 -0.08
N PRO A 63 8.61 11.74 0.27
CA PRO A 63 7.92 12.56 -0.70
C PRO A 63 8.90 13.12 -1.73
N SER A 64 8.47 13.26 -2.98
CA SER A 64 9.24 13.94 -4.02
C SER A 64 9.61 15.35 -3.59
N LEU A 65 10.90 15.61 -3.40
CA LEU A 65 11.43 16.96 -3.20
C LEU A 65 11.47 17.69 -4.55
N ASP A 66 11.31 19.01 -4.56
CA ASP A 66 11.26 19.84 -5.80
C ASP A 66 12.46 19.64 -6.75
N HIS A 67 13.56 19.07 -6.26
CA HIS A 67 14.77 18.76 -7.04
C HIS A 67 15.13 17.26 -7.09
N TYR A 68 14.41 16.41 -6.38
CA TYR A 68 14.54 14.95 -6.44
C TYR A 68 13.25 14.37 -6.99
N ARG A 69 13.27 13.98 -8.26
CA ARG A 69 12.19 13.16 -8.81
C ARG A 69 12.13 11.87 -8.02
N THR A 70 10.97 11.57 -7.44
CA THR A 70 10.72 10.23 -6.96
C THR A 70 10.78 9.26 -8.13
N PRO A 71 11.31 8.05 -7.90
CA PRO A 71 11.32 7.01 -8.92
C PRO A 71 9.91 6.64 -9.40
N ALA A 72 8.94 6.61 -8.48
CA ALA A 72 7.55 6.31 -8.76
C ALA A 72 6.75 7.56 -9.18
N HIS A 73 5.71 7.35 -9.98
CA HIS A 73 4.85 8.43 -10.51
C HIS A 73 4.02 9.13 -9.41
N THR A 74 3.68 8.41 -8.33
CA THR A 74 2.98 8.93 -7.15
C THR A 74 3.53 8.29 -5.87
N ASN A 75 3.19 8.88 -4.70
CA ASN A 75 3.48 8.32 -3.38
C ASN A 75 2.53 7.18 -2.99
N SER A 76 1.79 6.58 -3.93
CA SER A 76 0.94 5.44 -3.61
C SER A 76 1.77 4.17 -3.51
N ILE A 77 1.47 3.31 -2.54
CA ILE A 77 2.15 2.02 -2.35
C ILE A 77 2.13 1.19 -3.65
N ASP A 78 1.02 1.21 -4.39
CA ASP A 78 0.90 0.51 -5.68
C ASP A 78 1.91 1.02 -6.73
N ASP A 79 2.05 2.34 -6.89
CA ASP A 79 3.02 2.92 -7.83
C ASP A 79 4.46 2.64 -7.43
N GLN A 80 4.75 2.70 -6.13
CA GLN A 80 6.08 2.41 -5.61
C GLN A 80 6.45 0.94 -5.81
N LEU A 81 5.52 0.01 -5.55
CA LEU A 81 5.73 -1.41 -5.82
C LEU A 81 5.92 -1.72 -7.31
N ARG A 82 5.14 -1.07 -8.18
CA ARG A 82 5.31 -1.19 -9.63
C ARG A 82 6.67 -0.70 -10.08
N TYR A 83 7.13 0.43 -9.53
CA TYR A 83 8.48 0.92 -9.79
C TYR A 83 9.54 -0.09 -9.37
N LEU A 84 9.52 -0.55 -8.12
CA LEU A 84 10.50 -1.49 -7.57
C LEU A 84 10.57 -2.78 -8.42
N LYS A 85 9.42 -3.27 -8.87
CA LYS A 85 9.34 -4.44 -9.75
C LYS A 85 9.97 -4.20 -11.12
N ASN A 86 9.78 -3.02 -11.71
CA ASN A 86 10.34 -2.67 -13.01
C ASN A 86 11.86 -2.43 -12.95
N ASP A 87 12.37 -1.97 -11.80
CA ASP A 87 13.80 -1.73 -11.55
C ASP A 87 14.56 -3.01 -11.14
N GLY A 88 13.86 -4.16 -11.07
CA GLY A 88 14.46 -5.45 -10.73
C GLY A 88 14.85 -5.59 -9.26
N ILE A 89 14.31 -4.75 -8.37
CA ILE A 89 14.57 -4.85 -6.93
C ILE A 89 13.77 -6.03 -6.37
N PRO A 90 14.42 -7.08 -5.85
CA PRO A 90 13.72 -8.25 -5.33
C PRO A 90 13.04 -7.87 -4.01
N ILE A 91 11.71 -7.80 -4.02
CA ILE A 91 10.92 -7.82 -2.80
C ILE A 91 10.99 -9.26 -2.30
N GLN A 92 11.75 -9.51 -1.23
CA GLN A 92 11.89 -10.85 -0.66
C GLN A 92 10.53 -11.30 -0.13
N GLU A 93 9.85 -12.15 -0.90
CA GLU A 93 8.79 -13.01 -0.40
C GLU A 93 9.50 -14.09 0.43
N GLU A 94 9.72 -13.84 1.72
CA GLU A 94 10.23 -14.86 2.65
C GLU A 94 9.22 -16.02 2.69
N GLU A 95 9.51 -17.05 1.88
CA GLU A 95 9.02 -18.41 2.01
C GLU A 95 9.55 -18.99 3.32
N GLU A 96 8.90 -18.65 4.44
CA GLU A 96 9.07 -19.38 5.69
C GLU A 96 7.79 -20.15 5.99
N ALA A 97 7.65 -21.27 5.29
CA ALA A 97 6.90 -22.40 5.80
C ALA A 97 7.71 -23.02 6.96
N SER A 98 7.64 -22.43 8.16
CA SER A 98 8.17 -23.07 9.37
C SER A 98 7.03 -23.42 10.33
N LEU A 99 6.56 -24.66 10.12
CA LEU A 99 6.19 -25.66 11.12
C LEU A 99 5.46 -25.13 12.37
N CYS A 100 4.13 -25.32 12.42
CA CYS A 100 3.42 -25.32 13.69
C CYS A 100 3.94 -26.50 14.54
N PRO A 101 4.56 -26.28 15.73
CA PRO A 101 4.73 -27.38 16.67
C PRO A 101 3.35 -27.77 17.21
N GLY A 102 3.08 -29.08 17.17
CA GLY A 102 1.82 -29.67 17.63
C GLY A 102 1.44 -29.21 19.05
N SER A 103 0.13 -29.03 19.22
CA SER A 103 -0.55 -28.86 20.51
C SER A 103 -0.39 -30.11 21.41
N PRO A 104 -0.69 -29.99 22.72
CA PRO A 104 0.02 -30.64 23.82
C PRO A 104 -0.17 -32.16 23.96
#